data_AF-A0A7K0PI85-F1
#
_entry.id   AF-A0A7K0PI85-F1
#
_cell.length_a   1.000
_cell.length_b   1.000
_cell.length_c   1.000
_cell.angle_alpha   90.00
_cell.angle_beta   90.00
_cell.angle_gamma   90.00
#
_symmetry.space_group_name_H-M   'P 1'
#
loop_
_entity.id
_entity.type
_entity.pdbx_description
1 polymer ?
#
loop_
_entity_poly.entity_id
_entity_poly.type
_entity_poly.pdbx_seq_one_letter_code
_entity_poly.pdbx_strand_id
1 'polypeptide(L)'
;MGSTDRPPPADPGTRTRMFSLDRIGRYWLPAIILVVCVVVYVLSPDEVGLEVIGVLFGGGAAVVVVNYIQKVGFAGDIERDKEAETRAFYSRYGMWPGQASPELLAEARREGMLEHVVVPERPAPRPKADAPR
;
A
#
# COMPACT_ATOMS: atom_id res chain seq x y z
N MET A 1 -45.92 2.92 -23.28
CA MET A 1 -45.07 1.70 -23.21
C MET A 1 -43.64 2.17 -23.03
N GLY A 2 -43.04 1.98 -21.85
CA GLY A 2 -41.70 2.51 -21.56
C GLY A 2 -41.41 2.52 -20.06
N SER A 3 -41.56 1.37 -19.41
CA SER A 3 -41.11 1.18 -18.03
C SER A 3 -39.59 1.22 -18.03
N THR A 4 -39.03 2.26 -17.41
CA THR A 4 -37.58 2.37 -17.18
C THR A 4 -37.24 1.53 -15.95
N ASP A 5 -36.98 0.25 -16.18
CA ASP A 5 -36.32 -0.62 -15.19
C ASP A 5 -34.89 -0.09 -14.98
N ARG A 6 -34.71 0.81 -14.01
CA ARG A 6 -33.39 1.00 -13.42
C ARG A 6 -33.09 -0.25 -12.60
N PRO A 7 -31.93 -0.91 -12.80
CA PRO A 7 -31.51 -1.94 -11.88
C PRO A 7 -31.41 -1.35 -10.46
N PRO A 8 -31.79 -2.11 -9.43
CA PRO A 8 -31.70 -1.66 -8.05
C PRO A 8 -30.27 -1.23 -7.73
N PRO A 9 -30.07 -0.16 -6.92
CA PRO A 9 -28.75 0.27 -6.51
C PRO A 9 -28.03 -0.90 -5.82
N ALA A 10 -26.83 -1.22 -6.28
CA ALA A 10 -26.00 -2.26 -5.68
C ALA A 10 -25.83 -1.97 -4.18
N ASP A 11 -26.20 -2.94 -3.35
CA ASP A 11 -26.15 -2.84 -1.90
C ASP A 11 -24.71 -2.54 -1.44
N PRO A 12 -24.45 -1.38 -0.80
CA PRO A 12 -23.13 -1.02 -0.31
C PRO A 12 -22.64 -1.91 0.86
N GLY A 13 -23.48 -2.81 1.38
CA GLY A 13 -23.22 -3.63 2.57
C GLY A 13 -22.28 -4.83 2.39
N THR A 14 -21.93 -5.23 1.15
CA THR A 14 -21.09 -6.44 0.92
C THR A 14 -19.60 -6.09 0.75
N ARG A 15 -19.03 -5.29 1.67
CA ARG A 15 -17.58 -4.99 1.71
C ARG A 15 -16.88 -5.44 3.00
N THR A 16 -17.47 -6.39 3.74
CA THR A 16 -17.07 -6.64 5.14
C THR A 16 -16.26 -7.93 5.39
N ARG A 17 -15.58 -8.52 4.41
CA ARG A 17 -14.72 -9.72 4.67
C ARG A 17 -13.33 -9.76 4.00
N MET A 18 -12.88 -8.72 3.31
CA MET A 18 -11.55 -8.76 2.67
C MET A 18 -10.39 -8.45 3.64
N PHE A 19 -10.60 -7.57 4.62
CA PHE A 19 -9.57 -7.15 5.61
C PHE A 19 -9.29 -8.14 6.75
N SER A 20 -9.92 -9.31 6.73
CA SER A 20 -9.66 -10.39 7.70
C SER A 20 -8.88 -11.55 7.08
N LEU A 21 -9.12 -11.86 5.81
CA LEU A 21 -8.40 -12.93 5.11
C LEU A 21 -6.91 -12.59 4.92
N ASP A 22 -6.59 -11.32 4.66
CA ASP A 22 -5.19 -10.89 4.55
C ASP A 22 -4.45 -11.08 5.88
N ARG A 23 -5.05 -10.66 7.00
CA ARG A 23 -4.46 -10.87 8.34
C ARG A 23 -4.33 -12.35 8.70
N ILE A 24 -5.28 -13.18 8.30
CA ILE A 24 -5.23 -14.63 8.51
C ILE A 24 -4.04 -15.24 7.75
N GLY A 25 -3.93 -15.00 6.45
CA GLY A 25 -2.83 -15.56 5.65
C GLY A 25 -1.46 -15.02 6.05
N ARG A 26 -1.37 -13.77 6.48
CA ARG A 26 -0.11 -13.09 6.79
C ARG A 26 0.44 -13.36 8.18
N TYR A 27 -0.44 -13.54 9.16
CA TYR A 27 -0.04 -13.66 10.57
C TYR A 27 -0.51 -14.96 11.21
N TRP A 28 -1.76 -15.36 10.99
CA TRP A 28 -2.30 -16.57 11.61
C TRP A 28 -1.72 -17.84 11.01
N LEU A 29 -1.55 -17.91 9.69
CA LEU A 29 -0.96 -19.07 9.02
C LEU A 29 0.46 -19.37 9.52
N PRO A 30 1.43 -18.43 9.50
CA PRO A 30 2.77 -18.71 10.03
C PRO A 30 2.76 -18.97 11.55
N ALA A 31 1.88 -18.31 12.33
CA ALA A 31 1.74 -18.58 13.75
C ALA A 31 1.24 -20.01 14.04
N ILE A 32 0.23 -20.49 13.29
CA ILE A 32 -0.28 -21.86 13.41
C ILE A 32 0.80 -22.86 13.02
N ILE A 33 1.57 -22.60 11.94
CA ILE A 33 2.68 -23.47 11.54
C ILE A 33 3.71 -23.60 12.67
N LEU A 34 4.09 -22.50 13.32
CA LEU A 34 4.99 -22.54 14.47
C LEU A 34 4.42 -23.38 15.63
N VAL A 35 3.14 -23.20 15.95
CA VAL A 35 2.47 -24.00 17.00
C VAL A 35 2.49 -25.49 16.64
N VAL A 36 2.18 -25.84 15.40
CA VAL A 36 2.23 -27.24 14.93
C VAL A 36 3.65 -27.80 15.05
N CYS A 37 4.68 -27.04 14.68
CA CYS A 37 6.07 -27.49 14.84
C CYS A 37 6.41 -27.79 16.31
N VAL A 38 5.98 -26.94 17.24
CA VAL A 38 6.18 -27.18 18.69
C VAL A 38 5.43 -28.42 19.16
N VAL A 39 4.19 -28.62 18.72
CA VAL A 39 3.40 -29.81 19.06
C VAL A 39 4.06 -31.08 18.55
N VAL A 40 4.52 -31.10 17.30
CA VAL A 40 5.24 -32.25 16.72
C VAL A 40 6.52 -32.53 17.50
N TYR A 41 7.29 -31.50 17.84
CA TYR A 41 8.52 -31.65 18.61
C TYR A 41 8.29 -32.28 19.99
N VAL A 42 7.20 -31.92 20.68
CA VAL A 42 6.86 -32.45 22.00
C VAL A 42 6.35 -33.90 21.92
N LEU A 43 5.57 -34.24 20.88
CA LEU A 43 4.95 -35.57 20.74
C LEU A 43 5.88 -36.60 20.09
N SER A 44 6.76 -36.16 19.19
CA SER A 44 7.60 -37.02 18.34
C SER A 44 8.96 -36.36 18.13
N PRO A 45 9.87 -36.43 19.12
CA PRO A 45 11.23 -35.88 19.03
C PRO A 45 12.19 -36.79 18.23
N ASP A 46 11.68 -37.79 17.52
CA ASP A 46 12.45 -38.69 16.66
C ASP A 46 12.80 -38.04 15.30
N GLU A 47 13.60 -38.75 14.52
CA GLU A 47 14.10 -38.29 13.21
C GLU A 47 12.97 -37.91 12.26
N VAL A 48 11.88 -38.68 12.22
CA VAL A 48 10.73 -38.39 11.34
C VAL A 48 10.01 -37.12 11.79
N GLY A 49 9.88 -36.90 13.11
CA GLY A 49 9.32 -35.67 13.65
C GLY A 49 10.13 -34.43 13.26
N LEU A 50 11.47 -34.54 13.27
CA LEU A 50 12.36 -33.45 12.84
C LEU A 50 12.26 -33.17 11.32
N GLU A 51 12.12 -34.20 10.49
CA GLU A 51 11.87 -34.04 9.05
C GLU A 51 10.57 -33.28 8.79
N VAL A 52 9.48 -33.65 9.47
CA VAL A 52 8.17 -32.99 9.38
C VAL A 52 8.27 -31.52 9.80
N ILE A 53 8.97 -31.24 10.90
CA ILE A 53 9.22 -29.86 11.36
C ILE A 53 10.00 -29.07 10.31
N GLY A 54 11.02 -29.65 9.69
CA GLY A 54 11.81 -29.00 8.64
C GLY A 54 10.94 -28.57 7.44
N VAL A 55 10.07 -29.47 6.96
CA VAL A 55 9.15 -29.18 5.86
C VAL A 55 8.14 -28.09 6.23
N LEU A 56 7.51 -28.21 7.41
CA LEU A 56 6.52 -27.23 7.88
C LEU A 56 7.14 -25.86 8.11
N PHE A 57 8.30 -25.82 8.78
CA PHE A 57 9.01 -24.59 9.05
C PHE A 57 9.48 -23.91 7.77
N GLY A 58 10.01 -24.68 6.81
CA GLY A 58 10.39 -24.18 5.49
C GLY A 58 9.20 -23.57 4.74
N GLY A 59 8.07 -24.27 4.72
CA GLY A 59 6.83 -23.77 4.11
C GLY A 59 6.32 -22.49 4.79
N GLY A 60 6.29 -22.44 6.13
CA GLY A 60 5.88 -21.26 6.88
C GLY A 60 6.80 -20.06 6.68
N ALA A 61 8.11 -20.29 6.69
CA ALA A 61 9.11 -19.26 6.42
C ALA A 61 8.96 -18.69 5.00
N ALA A 62 8.73 -19.54 4.00
CA ALA A 62 8.50 -19.09 2.62
C ALA A 62 7.29 -18.15 2.51
N VAL A 63 6.18 -18.43 3.20
CA VAL A 63 5.00 -17.54 3.23
C VAL A 63 5.36 -16.17 3.81
N VAL A 64 6.11 -16.13 4.91
CA VAL A 64 6.55 -14.86 5.53
C VAL A 64 7.42 -14.05 4.57
N VAL A 65 8.37 -14.70 3.90
CA VAL A 65 9.25 -14.07 2.92
C VAL A 65 8.46 -13.52 1.72
N VAL A 66 7.55 -14.30 1.15
CA VAL A 66 6.71 -13.86 0.04
C VAL A 66 5.86 -12.65 0.44
N ASN A 67 5.23 -12.68 1.62
CA ASN A 67 4.46 -11.55 2.11
C ASN A 67 5.33 -10.30 2.34
N TYR A 68 6.56 -10.48 2.81
CA TYR A 68 7.51 -9.39 2.97
C TYR A 68 7.87 -8.75 1.61
N ILE A 69 8.20 -9.55 0.60
CA ILE A 69 8.53 -9.05 -0.74
C ILE A 69 7.35 -8.30 -1.34
N GLN A 70 6.13 -8.84 -1.22
CA GLN A 70 4.92 -8.16 -1.72
C GLN A 70 4.71 -6.79 -1.06
N LYS A 71 4.92 -6.72 0.26
CA LYS A 71 4.81 -5.44 0.99
C LYS A 71 5.80 -4.40 0.47
N VAL A 72 7.04 -4.81 0.24
CA VAL A 72 8.08 -3.91 -0.30
C VAL A 72 7.77 -3.52 -1.74
N GLY A 73 7.28 -4.45 -2.57
CA GLY A 73 6.89 -4.20 -3.96
C GLY A 73 5.78 -3.15 -4.09
N PHE A 74 4.69 -3.29 -3.32
CA PHE A 74 3.58 -2.33 -3.38
C PHE A 74 3.94 -0.93 -2.89
N ALA A 75 4.88 -0.82 -1.93
CA ALA A 75 5.38 0.50 -1.53
C ALA A 75 6.11 1.20 -2.69
N GLY A 76 6.80 0.45 -3.55
CA GLY A 76 7.48 0.97 -4.73
C GLY A 76 6.53 1.41 -5.84
N ASP A 77 5.45 0.66 -6.08
CA ASP A 77 4.45 1.01 -7.11
C ASP A 77 3.80 2.38 -6.82
N ILE A 78 3.41 2.62 -5.57
CA ILE A 78 2.85 3.92 -5.16
C ILE A 78 3.85 5.07 -5.38
N GLU A 79 5.13 4.83 -5.13
CA GLU A 79 6.15 5.86 -5.37
C GLU A 79 6.39 6.11 -6.87
N ARG A 80 6.31 5.07 -7.69
CA ARG A 80 6.37 5.18 -9.16
C ARG A 80 5.19 5.97 -9.72
N ASP A 81 3.99 5.74 -9.21
CA ASP A 81 2.80 6.48 -9.62
C ASP A 81 2.93 7.97 -9.28
N LYS A 82 3.40 8.30 -8.06
CA LYS A 82 3.72 9.68 -7.68
C LYS A 82 4.75 10.32 -8.60
N GLU A 83 5.82 9.60 -8.92
CA GLU A 83 6.88 10.09 -9.79
C GLU A 83 6.37 10.34 -11.21
N ALA A 84 5.52 9.44 -11.73
CA ALA A 84 4.89 9.56 -13.03
C ALA A 84 3.94 10.77 -13.09
N GLU A 85 3.06 10.95 -12.08
CA GLU A 85 2.18 12.11 -11.97
C GLU A 85 2.95 13.42 -11.87
N THR A 86 4.04 13.43 -11.10
CA THR A 86 4.91 14.60 -10.95
C THR A 86 5.58 14.96 -12.28
N ARG A 87 6.05 13.98 -13.04
CA ARG A 87 6.58 14.21 -14.40
C ARG A 87 5.52 14.70 -15.37
N ALA A 88 4.32 14.11 -15.33
CA ALA A 88 3.22 14.56 -16.18
C ALA A 88 2.88 16.03 -15.91
N PHE A 89 2.87 16.44 -14.64
CA PHE A 89 2.68 17.84 -14.25
C PHE A 89 3.78 18.74 -14.81
N TYR A 90 5.05 18.34 -14.64
CA TYR A 90 6.19 19.11 -15.16
C TYR A 90 6.12 19.27 -16.69
N SER A 91 5.81 18.19 -17.41
CA SER A 91 5.68 18.23 -18.88
C SER A 91 4.57 19.16 -19.36
N ARG A 92 3.50 19.31 -18.57
CA ARG A 92 2.35 20.13 -18.93
C ARG A 92 2.50 21.60 -18.55
N TYR A 93 2.97 21.88 -17.35
CA TYR A 93 3.04 23.25 -16.81
C TYR A 93 4.45 23.84 -16.80
N GLY A 94 5.47 23.06 -17.19
CA GLY A 94 6.86 23.51 -17.28
C GLY A 94 7.53 23.77 -15.93
N MET A 95 6.92 23.35 -14.83
CA MET A 95 7.42 23.56 -13.46
C MET A 95 7.06 22.39 -12.56
N TRP A 96 7.81 22.20 -11.48
CA TRP A 96 7.52 21.11 -10.54
C TRP A 96 6.34 21.46 -9.62
N PRO A 97 5.56 20.47 -9.14
CA PRO A 97 4.41 20.73 -8.25
C PRO A 97 4.77 21.53 -6.99
N GLY A 98 5.93 21.27 -6.37
CA GLY A 98 6.41 22.05 -5.21
C GLY A 98 6.77 23.52 -5.52
N GLN A 99 6.85 23.86 -6.81
CA GLN A 99 7.12 25.22 -7.27
C GLN A 99 5.83 25.95 -7.70
N ALA A 100 4.77 25.20 -8.01
CA ALA A 100 3.52 25.73 -8.55
C ALA A 100 2.75 26.58 -7.53
N SER A 101 1.93 27.49 -8.03
CA SER A 101 0.98 28.23 -7.20
C SER A 101 -0.14 27.30 -6.71
N PRO A 102 -0.79 27.61 -5.58
CA PRO A 102 -1.94 26.84 -5.10
C PRO A 102 -3.07 26.74 -6.15
N GLU A 103 -3.25 27.77 -6.97
CA GLU A 103 -4.25 27.81 -8.03
C GLU A 103 -3.95 26.81 -9.14
N LEU A 104 -2.69 26.69 -9.58
CA LEU A 104 -2.26 25.71 -10.58
C LEU A 104 -2.34 24.28 -10.04
N LEU A 105 -2.01 24.08 -8.77
CA LEU A 105 -2.18 22.77 -8.11
C LEU A 105 -3.65 22.36 -8.02
N ALA A 106 -4.54 23.31 -7.75
CA ALA A 106 -5.98 23.07 -7.72
C ALA A 106 -6.53 22.73 -9.11
N GLU A 107 -6.09 23.45 -10.16
CA GLU A 107 -6.45 23.15 -11.55
C GLU A 107 -5.97 21.75 -11.95
N ALA A 108 -4.70 21.42 -11.71
CA ALA A 108 -4.17 20.11 -12.06
C ALA A 108 -4.91 18.96 -11.34
N ARG A 109 -5.30 19.14 -10.07
CA ARG A 109 -6.15 18.16 -9.36
C ARG A 109 -7.55 18.05 -9.96
N ARG A 110 -8.16 19.15 -10.42
CA ARG A 110 -9.46 19.11 -11.12
C ARG A 110 -9.38 18.28 -12.41
N GLU A 111 -8.25 18.33 -13.07
CA GLU A 111 -7.98 17.55 -14.28
C GLU A 111 -7.53 16.10 -14.00
N GLY A 112 -7.54 15.67 -12.72
CA GLY A 112 -7.18 14.31 -12.32
C GLY A 112 -5.68 14.06 -12.20
N MET A 113 -4.84 15.09 -12.15
CA MET A 113 -3.41 14.96 -11.87
C MET A 113 -3.13 15.08 -10.37
N LEU A 114 -1.97 14.60 -9.93
CA LEU A 114 -1.51 14.72 -8.53
C LEU A 114 -2.45 14.06 -7.51
N GLU A 115 -3.12 12.98 -7.90
CA GLU A 115 -4.00 12.23 -7.00
C GLU A 115 -3.18 11.57 -5.88
N HIS A 116 -1.98 11.08 -6.21
CA HIS A 116 -1.12 10.32 -5.30
C HIS A 116 0.02 11.19 -4.72
N VAL A 117 0.25 12.36 -5.30
CA VAL A 117 1.35 13.27 -4.93
C VAL A 117 0.96 14.19 -3.78
N VAL A 118 1.69 14.08 -2.66
CA VAL A 118 1.62 15.05 -1.56
C VAL A 118 2.60 16.17 -1.83
N VAL A 119 2.10 17.36 -2.15
CA VAL A 119 2.93 18.56 -2.34
C VAL A 119 3.19 19.21 -0.98
N PRO A 120 4.45 19.39 -0.55
CA PRO A 120 4.74 20.06 0.72
C PRO A 120 4.34 21.54 0.66
N GLU A 121 3.78 22.06 1.76
CA GLU A 121 3.51 23.49 1.88
C GLU A 121 4.83 24.28 1.79
N ARG A 122 4.85 25.29 0.91
CA ARG A 122 6.00 26.18 0.81
C ARG A 122 6.11 26.98 2.12
N PRO A 123 7.28 26.98 2.80
CA PRO A 123 7.48 27.85 3.95
C PRO A 123 7.30 29.31 3.51
N ALA A 124 6.60 30.10 4.34
CA ALA A 124 6.33 31.50 4.05
C ALA A 124 7.63 32.25 3.70
N PRO A 125 7.61 33.19 2.74
CA PRO A 125 8.80 33.93 2.37
C PRO A 125 9.39 34.60 3.62
N ARG A 126 10.68 34.34 3.89
CA ARG A 126 11.38 35.04 4.97
C ARG A 126 11.26 36.54 4.72
N PRO A 127 10.85 37.36 5.70
CA PRO A 127 10.86 38.81 5.55
C PRO A 127 12.26 39.23 5.10
N LYS A 128 12.34 40.07 4.05
CA LYS A 128 13.62 40.62 3.60
C LYS A 128 14.25 41.30 4.82
N ALA A 129 15.39 40.79 5.27
CA ALA A 129 16.16 41.47 6.30
C ALA A 129 16.48 42.86 5.76
N ASP A 130 16.03 43.88 6.49
CA ASP A 130 16.28 45.27 6.15
C ASP A 130 17.78 45.44 5.89
N ALA A 131 18.14 45.83 4.67
CA ALA A 131 19.52 46.09 4.31
C ALA A 131 20.05 47.21 5.24
N PRO A 132 21.22 47.03 5.88
CA PRO A 132 21.81 48.10 6.66
C PRO A 132 22.06 49.30 5.72
N ARG A 133 21.47 50.44 6.07
CA ARG A 133 21.64 51.72 5.38
C ARG A 133 23.05 52.26 5.57
#